data_AF-A0A2V6MA88-F1
#
_entry.id   AF-A0A2V6MA88-F1
#
_cell.length_a   1.000
_cell.length_b   1.000
_cell.length_c   1.000
_cell.angle_alpha   90.00
_cell.angle_beta   90.00
_cell.angle_gamma   90.00
#
_symmetry.space_group_name_H-M   'P 1'
#
loop_
_entity.id
_entity.type
_entity.pdbx_description
1 polymer ?
#
loop_
_entity_poly.entity_id
_entity_poly.type
_entity_poly.pdbx_seq_one_letter_code
_entity_poly.pdbx_strand_id
1 'polypeptide(L)'
;MQPGEQRDEVEMLWLMLLIRRFEERASQQYQAQKIGGFCHLYIGQEAVVTGAVAAIRFDDYFITAYRDHAHALVRGTSANACMAELFGKDTGCSRGLGGSMHFFDKEHHMYGGHAIVGAHVPLACGLAFACKYRNEDRVTLCFFGDGAINQGSFHEALNLAALFKLPVIFICENNLFAMGTSVERSTSLKQIIDRAEGYDIPSCVVDGMNFRQVRDTLSEVVAS
;
A
#
# COMPACT_ATOMS: atom_id res chain seq x y z
N MET A 1 14.50 -10.21 -7.77
CA MET A 1 13.72 -10.07 -9.02
C MET A 1 14.47 -9.11 -9.94
N GLN A 2 14.57 -9.38 -11.24
CA GLN A 2 15.19 -8.46 -12.20
C GLN A 2 14.14 -7.51 -12.81
N PRO A 3 14.47 -6.24 -13.11
CA PRO A 3 13.54 -5.30 -13.73
C PRO A 3 13.21 -5.69 -15.19
N GLY A 4 11.93 -5.68 -15.58
CA GLY A 4 11.51 -5.71 -16.98
C GLY A 4 11.04 -7.05 -17.56
N GLU A 5 11.06 -8.15 -16.80
CA GLU A 5 10.36 -9.38 -17.20
C GLU A 5 8.86 -9.25 -16.89
N GLN A 6 8.02 -9.66 -17.85
CA GLN A 6 6.58 -9.77 -17.67
C GLN A 6 6.32 -10.74 -16.51
N ARG A 7 5.80 -10.23 -15.39
CA ARG A 7 5.62 -11.04 -14.18
C ARG A 7 4.61 -12.15 -14.46
N ASP A 8 5.03 -13.39 -14.25
CA ASP A 8 4.23 -14.57 -14.53
C ASP A 8 2.94 -14.56 -13.67
N GLU A 9 1.78 -14.81 -14.29
CA GLU A 9 0.52 -14.89 -13.53
C GLU A 9 0.56 -16.02 -12.49
N VAL A 10 1.34 -17.08 -12.73
CA VAL A 10 1.57 -18.14 -11.74
C VAL A 10 2.37 -17.61 -10.54
N GLU A 11 3.36 -16.75 -10.77
CA GLU A 11 4.13 -16.10 -9.70
C GLU A 11 3.24 -15.15 -8.89
N MET A 12 2.37 -14.38 -9.54
CA MET A 12 1.45 -13.49 -8.84
C MET A 12 0.40 -14.27 -8.04
N LEU A 13 -0.10 -15.38 -8.60
CA LEU A 13 -0.97 -16.30 -7.85
C LEU A 13 -0.25 -16.90 -6.64
N TRP A 14 1.01 -17.31 -6.81
CA TRP A 14 1.83 -17.81 -5.71
C TRP A 14 2.03 -16.73 -4.63
N LEU A 15 2.29 -15.48 -4.99
CA LEU A 15 2.40 -14.36 -4.05
C LEU A 15 1.09 -14.11 -3.31
N MET A 16 -0.06 -14.11 -3.98
CA MET A 16 -1.36 -13.99 -3.32
C MET A 16 -1.59 -15.11 -2.29
N LEU A 17 -1.22 -16.35 -2.64
CA LEU A 17 -1.30 -17.48 -1.71
C LEU A 17 -0.31 -17.36 -0.54
N LEU A 18 0.92 -16.89 -0.79
CA LEU A 18 1.91 -16.61 0.25
C LEU A 18 1.36 -15.58 1.24
N ILE A 19 0.82 -14.46 0.75
CA ILE A 19 0.22 -13.41 1.58
C ILE A 19 -0.90 -14.00 2.43
N ARG A 20 -1.85 -14.72 1.80
CA ARG A 20 -2.96 -15.35 2.53
C ARG A 20 -2.47 -16.26 3.65
N ARG A 21 -1.51 -17.14 3.36
CA ARG A 21 -0.95 -18.07 4.35
C ARG A 21 -0.17 -17.35 5.44
N PHE A 22 0.59 -16.32 5.09
CA PHE A 22 1.31 -15.50 6.06
C PHE A 22 0.33 -14.84 7.03
N GLU A 23 -0.72 -14.21 6.52
CA GLU A 23 -1.73 -13.51 7.34
C GLU A 23 -2.55 -14.47 8.22
N GLU A 24 -2.93 -15.64 7.71
CA GLU A 24 -3.57 -16.70 8.53
C GLU A 24 -2.67 -17.14 9.68
N ARG A 25 -1.35 -17.26 9.44
CA ARG A 25 -0.38 -17.59 10.49
C ARG A 25 -0.20 -16.43 11.46
N ALA A 26 -0.09 -15.19 10.98
CA ALA A 26 -0.02 -14.00 11.84
C ALA A 26 -1.25 -13.93 12.77
N SER A 27 -2.45 -14.17 12.24
CA SER A 27 -3.69 -14.24 13.03
C SER A 27 -3.62 -15.29 14.15
N GLN A 28 -3.17 -16.51 13.84
CA GLN A 28 -3.00 -17.59 14.83
C GLN A 28 -2.00 -17.20 15.93
N GLN A 29 -0.87 -16.59 15.56
CA GLN A 29 0.15 -16.19 16.52
C GLN A 29 -0.28 -14.99 17.38
N TYR A 30 -1.06 -14.08 16.81
CA TYR A 30 -1.68 -12.98 17.55
C TYR A 30 -2.69 -13.50 18.58
N GLN A 31 -3.55 -14.45 18.21
CA GLN A 31 -4.45 -15.12 19.15
C GLN A 31 -3.71 -15.88 20.26
N ALA A 32 -2.55 -16.45 19.94
CA ALA A 32 -1.66 -17.08 20.91
C ALA A 32 -0.82 -16.07 21.73
N GLN A 33 -1.12 -14.76 21.62
CA GLN A 33 -0.45 -13.67 22.33
C GLN A 33 1.07 -13.62 22.11
N LYS A 34 1.53 -14.05 20.91
CA LYS A 34 2.95 -13.99 20.53
C LYS A 34 3.33 -12.70 19.81
N ILE A 35 2.34 -11.97 19.30
CA ILE A 35 2.50 -10.68 18.63
C ILE A 35 1.96 -9.60 19.57
N GLY A 36 2.79 -8.61 19.88
CA GLY A 36 2.42 -7.47 20.73
C GLY A 36 1.71 -6.36 19.94
N GLY A 37 0.90 -5.55 20.62
CA GLY A 37 0.17 -4.45 20.01
C GLY A 37 -1.06 -4.92 19.22
N PHE A 38 -1.47 -4.17 18.20
CA PHE A 38 -2.58 -4.54 17.32
C PHE A 38 -2.06 -5.21 16.05
N CYS A 39 -2.67 -6.31 15.65
CA CYS A 39 -2.35 -7.01 14.42
C CYS A 39 -3.33 -6.69 13.29
N HIS A 40 -2.84 -6.10 12.20
CA HIS A 40 -3.66 -5.62 11.10
C HIS A 40 -3.46 -6.46 9.85
N LEU A 41 -4.38 -7.40 9.62
CA LEU A 41 -4.30 -8.34 8.51
C LEU A 41 -4.73 -7.71 7.19
N TYR A 42 -4.12 -8.15 6.09
CA TYR A 42 -4.42 -7.75 4.71
C TYR A 42 -5.30 -8.80 3.94
N ILE A 43 -5.93 -9.71 4.68
CA ILE A 43 -6.79 -10.77 4.09
C ILE A 43 -7.93 -10.14 3.28
N GLY A 44 -8.06 -10.56 2.01
CA GLY A 44 -9.12 -10.11 1.10
C GLY A 44 -8.71 -8.97 0.17
N GLN A 45 -7.49 -8.44 0.28
CA GLN A 45 -6.97 -7.36 -0.57
C GLN A 45 -5.76 -7.82 -1.42
N GLU A 46 -5.44 -9.11 -1.43
CA GLU A 46 -4.19 -9.62 -2.02
C GLU A 46 -4.04 -9.30 -3.51
N ALA A 47 -5.16 -9.28 -4.25
CA ALA A 47 -5.17 -8.95 -5.67
C ALA A 47 -4.77 -7.49 -5.95
N VAL A 48 -5.03 -6.57 -5.02
CA VAL A 48 -4.69 -5.14 -5.16
C VAL A 48 -3.18 -4.96 -5.15
N VAL A 49 -2.51 -5.40 -4.08
CA VAL A 49 -1.06 -5.19 -3.93
C VAL A 49 -0.24 -6.02 -4.92
N THR A 50 -0.70 -7.23 -5.27
CA THR A 50 -0.01 -8.07 -6.28
C THR A 50 -0.23 -7.55 -7.70
N GLY A 51 -1.43 -7.07 -8.04
CA GLY A 51 -1.68 -6.38 -9.29
C GLY A 51 -0.85 -5.11 -9.43
N ALA A 52 -0.75 -4.33 -8.34
CA ALA A 52 0.06 -3.13 -8.31
C ALA A 52 1.55 -3.42 -8.49
N VAL A 53 2.09 -4.43 -7.81
CA VAL A 53 3.50 -4.79 -8.00
C VAL A 53 3.75 -5.29 -9.42
N ALA A 54 2.80 -6.00 -10.04
CA ALA A 54 2.93 -6.49 -11.42
C ALA A 54 3.01 -5.37 -12.47
N ALA A 55 2.48 -4.18 -12.17
CA ALA A 55 2.38 -3.05 -13.10
C ALA A 55 3.59 -2.09 -13.08
N ILE A 56 4.56 -2.28 -12.18
CA ILE A 56 5.60 -1.29 -11.87
C ILE A 56 7.02 -1.85 -11.95
N ARG A 57 8.01 -0.95 -11.94
CA ARG A 57 9.43 -1.30 -11.80
C ARG A 57 9.78 -1.64 -10.35
N PHE A 58 10.88 -2.36 -10.18
CA PHE A 58 11.39 -2.68 -8.87
C PHE A 58 11.93 -1.47 -8.12
N ASP A 59 12.30 -0.37 -8.79
CA ASP A 59 12.84 0.81 -8.11
C ASP A 59 11.79 1.90 -7.83
N ASP A 60 10.53 1.68 -8.20
CA ASP A 60 9.40 2.51 -7.79
C ASP A 60 9.12 2.39 -6.28
N TYR A 61 8.61 3.45 -5.68
CA TYR A 61 8.48 3.58 -4.23
C TYR A 61 7.10 3.14 -3.72
N PHE A 62 7.09 2.43 -2.59
CA PHE A 62 5.87 1.98 -1.90
C PHE A 62 5.74 2.71 -0.57
N ILE A 63 4.56 3.23 -0.29
CA ILE A 63 4.19 3.72 1.04
C ILE A 63 2.72 3.41 1.31
N THR A 64 2.43 2.92 2.52
CA THR A 64 1.09 2.41 2.85
C THR A 64 0.70 2.77 4.29
N ALA A 65 -0.56 2.51 4.62
CA ALA A 65 -1.07 2.54 5.99
C ALA A 65 -0.62 1.30 6.76
N TYR A 66 -1.19 1.09 7.95
CA TYR A 66 -0.81 0.02 8.88
C TYR A 66 -1.18 -1.43 8.48
N ARG A 67 -1.76 -1.68 7.29
CA ARG A 67 -1.96 -3.06 6.77
C ARG A 67 -0.84 -3.42 5.79
N ASP A 68 0.38 -3.41 6.28
CA ASP A 68 1.58 -3.31 5.46
C ASP A 68 2.31 -4.64 5.21
N HIS A 69 1.90 -5.73 5.86
CA HIS A 69 2.58 -7.02 5.75
C HIS A 69 2.71 -7.50 4.29
N ALA A 70 1.59 -7.43 3.56
CA ALA A 70 1.53 -7.85 2.16
C ALA A 70 2.39 -6.97 1.27
N HIS A 71 2.48 -5.66 1.57
CA HIS A 71 3.33 -4.73 0.84
C HIS A 71 4.81 -5.10 0.97
N ALA A 72 5.28 -5.40 2.19
CA ALA A 72 6.67 -5.86 2.37
C ALA A 72 6.94 -7.18 1.62
N LEU A 73 6.02 -8.14 1.71
CA LEU A 73 6.15 -9.45 1.04
C LEU A 73 6.26 -9.31 -0.48
N VAL A 74 5.38 -8.53 -1.12
CA VAL A 74 5.45 -8.37 -2.59
C VAL A 74 6.67 -7.56 -3.04
N ARG A 75 7.22 -6.73 -2.16
CA ARG A 75 8.42 -5.94 -2.45
C ARG A 75 9.70 -6.76 -2.28
N GLY A 76 9.63 -7.94 -1.66
CA GLY A 76 10.75 -8.89 -1.59
C GLY A 76 11.27 -9.13 -0.17
N THR A 77 10.72 -8.46 0.84
CA THR A 77 11.05 -8.76 2.24
C THR A 77 10.66 -10.20 2.54
N SER A 78 11.62 -11.00 3.03
CA SER A 78 11.37 -12.42 3.27
C SER A 78 10.28 -12.63 4.33
N ALA A 79 9.44 -13.66 4.15
CA ALA A 79 8.41 -14.02 5.13
C ALA A 79 8.98 -14.31 6.53
N ASN A 80 10.23 -14.80 6.61
CA ASN A 80 10.92 -14.99 7.88
C ASN A 80 11.21 -13.65 8.58
N ALA A 81 11.70 -12.65 7.85
CA ALA A 81 11.95 -11.31 8.39
C ALA A 81 10.63 -10.62 8.79
N CYS A 82 9.60 -10.71 7.94
CA CYS A 82 8.26 -10.21 8.27
C CYS A 82 7.70 -10.85 9.55
N MET A 83 7.76 -12.19 9.67
CA MET A 83 7.27 -12.86 10.88
C MET A 83 8.14 -12.55 12.10
N ALA A 84 9.46 -12.41 11.93
CA ALA A 84 10.35 -11.98 13.00
C ALA A 84 10.00 -10.58 13.53
N GLU A 85 9.63 -9.66 12.64
CA GLU A 85 9.17 -8.32 12.99
C GLU A 85 7.91 -8.36 13.87
N LEU A 86 6.91 -9.17 13.48
CA LEU A 86 5.68 -9.35 14.27
C LEU A 86 5.96 -9.91 15.68
N PHE A 87 7.00 -10.74 15.81
CA PHE A 87 7.41 -11.33 17.08
C PHE A 87 8.36 -10.42 17.89
N GLY A 88 8.65 -9.21 17.43
CA GLY A 88 9.56 -8.27 18.10
C GLY A 88 11.01 -8.75 18.14
N LYS A 89 11.45 -9.52 17.14
CA LYS A 89 12.83 -10.04 17.07
C LYS A 89 13.74 -9.07 16.31
N ASP A 90 15.00 -9.00 16.72
CA ASP A 90 16.04 -8.17 16.06
C ASP A 90 16.27 -8.53 14.58
N THR A 91 15.94 -9.77 14.17
CA THR A 91 15.99 -10.21 12.77
C THR A 91 14.76 -9.78 11.94
N GLY A 92 13.87 -8.97 12.50
CA GLY A 92 12.76 -8.35 11.78
C GLY A 92 13.23 -7.29 10.79
N CYS A 93 12.41 -6.97 9.78
CA CYS A 93 12.73 -5.96 8.77
C CYS A 93 12.98 -4.56 9.35
N SER A 94 12.35 -4.25 10.49
CA SER A 94 12.54 -3.03 11.29
C SER A 94 13.15 -3.34 12.66
N ARG A 95 13.91 -4.45 12.78
CA ARG A 95 14.55 -4.95 14.00
C ARG A 95 13.59 -5.25 15.16
N GLY A 96 12.34 -5.60 14.85
CA GLY A 96 11.32 -5.93 15.84
C GLY A 96 10.74 -4.70 16.57
N LEU A 97 11.09 -3.49 16.14
CA LEU A 97 10.62 -2.25 16.75
C LEU A 97 9.34 -1.71 16.09
N GLY A 98 9.07 -2.12 14.86
CA GLY A 98 7.92 -1.68 14.09
C GLY A 98 6.65 -2.49 14.39
N GLY A 99 6.79 -3.77 14.71
CA GLY A 99 5.65 -4.66 14.94
C GLY A 99 4.72 -4.72 13.73
N SER A 100 3.42 -4.93 13.95
CA SER A 100 2.44 -5.20 12.87
C SER A 100 1.99 -3.97 12.06
N MET A 101 2.52 -2.77 12.31
CA MET A 101 2.03 -1.55 11.66
C MET A 101 3.13 -0.70 11.01
N HIS A 102 4.39 -1.10 11.14
CA HIS A 102 5.55 -0.30 10.75
C HIS A 102 6.66 -1.15 10.11
N PHE A 103 6.27 -2.08 9.24
CA PHE A 103 7.23 -2.74 8.36
C PHE A 103 7.87 -1.68 7.48
N PHE A 104 9.19 -1.70 7.37
CA PHE A 104 9.94 -0.76 6.55
C PHE A 104 11.11 -1.50 5.92
N ASP A 105 11.34 -1.29 4.62
CA ASP A 105 12.40 -1.96 3.89
C ASP A 105 12.96 -1.03 2.81
N LYS A 106 14.03 -0.32 3.17
CA LYS A 106 14.70 0.63 2.27
C LYS A 106 15.28 -0.03 1.03
N GLU A 107 15.83 -1.25 1.18
CA GLU A 107 16.48 -1.97 0.09
C GLU A 107 15.46 -2.33 -0.99
N HIS A 108 14.24 -2.68 -0.58
CA HIS A 108 13.13 -3.02 -1.45
C HIS A 108 12.19 -1.83 -1.75
N HIS A 109 12.62 -0.60 -1.43
CA HIS A 109 11.88 0.65 -1.66
C HIS A 109 10.48 0.70 -1.04
N MET A 110 10.31 0.04 0.11
CA MET A 110 9.10 0.07 0.93
C MET A 110 9.33 1.03 2.10
N TYR A 111 8.70 2.19 2.04
CA TYR A 111 8.88 3.33 2.97
C TYR A 111 7.91 3.35 4.15
N GLY A 112 7.42 2.18 4.54
CA GLY A 112 6.71 2.02 5.81
C GLY A 112 5.23 1.72 5.67
N GLY A 113 4.73 0.98 6.66
CA GLY A 113 3.38 1.19 7.19
C GLY A 113 3.35 2.30 8.22
N HIS A 114 2.27 3.07 8.19
CA HIS A 114 2.04 4.19 9.08
C HIS A 114 0.75 4.00 9.87
N ALA A 115 0.87 3.98 11.20
CA ALA A 115 -0.25 3.77 12.12
C ALA A 115 -1.18 4.98 12.23
N ILE A 116 -0.66 6.20 12.00
CA ILE A 116 -1.49 7.40 11.99
C ILE A 116 -2.19 7.49 10.64
N VAL A 117 -3.51 7.28 10.67
CA VAL A 117 -4.36 7.27 9.47
C VAL A 117 -4.17 8.57 8.68
N GLY A 118 -3.83 8.45 7.40
CA GLY A 118 -3.67 9.58 6.48
C GLY A 118 -2.37 10.38 6.62
N ALA A 119 -1.53 10.10 7.62
CA ALA A 119 -0.27 10.84 7.83
C ALA A 119 0.79 10.53 6.76
N HIS A 120 0.71 9.38 6.11
CA HIS A 120 1.67 8.94 5.09
C HIS A 120 1.40 9.50 3.71
N VAL A 121 0.18 9.99 3.44
CA VAL A 121 -0.21 10.57 2.15
C VAL A 121 0.67 11.79 1.78
N PRO A 122 0.93 12.76 2.67
CA PRO A 122 1.89 13.83 2.39
C PRO A 122 3.34 13.33 2.29
N LEU A 123 3.72 12.26 3.01
CA LEU A 123 5.06 11.65 2.86
C LEU A 123 5.25 11.05 1.47
N ALA A 124 4.20 10.44 0.90
CA ALA A 124 4.20 9.96 -0.49
C ALA A 124 4.45 11.11 -1.49
N CYS A 125 3.83 12.26 -1.26
CA CYS A 125 4.10 13.46 -2.07
C CYS A 125 5.55 13.92 -1.93
N GLY A 126 6.14 13.86 -0.74
CA GLY A 126 7.56 14.16 -0.52
C GLY A 126 8.49 13.21 -1.29
N LEU A 127 8.19 11.91 -1.30
CA LEU A 127 8.93 10.90 -2.08
C LEU A 127 8.83 11.19 -3.58
N ALA A 128 7.62 11.43 -4.09
CA ALA A 128 7.39 11.74 -5.50
C ALA A 128 8.03 13.07 -5.92
N PHE A 129 8.01 14.08 -5.04
CA PHE A 129 8.72 15.34 -5.24
C PHE A 129 10.22 15.12 -5.35
N ALA A 130 10.81 14.26 -4.52
CA ALA A 130 12.23 13.94 -4.60
C ALA A 130 12.60 13.28 -5.94
N CYS A 131 11.77 12.34 -6.45
CA CYS A 131 11.98 11.76 -7.79
C CYS A 131 11.97 12.85 -8.86
N LYS A 132 10.95 13.70 -8.85
CA LYS A 132 10.83 14.82 -9.80
C LYS A 132 12.00 15.80 -9.71
N TYR A 133 12.39 16.19 -8.50
CA TYR A 133 13.49 17.13 -8.26
C TYR A 133 14.83 16.60 -8.78
N ARG A 134 15.03 15.27 -8.73
CA ARG A 134 16.24 14.59 -9.21
C ARG A 134 16.16 14.14 -10.67
N ASN A 135 15.06 14.42 -11.36
CA ASN A 135 14.76 13.89 -12.71
C ASN A 135 14.88 12.35 -12.77
N GLU A 136 14.44 11.67 -11.71
CA GLU A 136 14.31 10.22 -11.69
C GLU A 136 12.99 9.83 -12.37
N ASP A 137 13.06 8.98 -13.38
CA ASP A 137 11.88 8.31 -13.93
C ASP A 137 11.47 7.21 -12.95
N ARG A 138 10.67 7.58 -11.94
CA ARG A 138 10.11 6.71 -10.91
C ARG A 138 8.75 7.21 -10.48
N VAL A 139 7.85 6.29 -10.15
CA VAL A 139 6.55 6.60 -9.54
C VAL A 139 6.54 6.22 -8.06
N THR A 140 5.72 6.92 -7.28
CA THR A 140 5.44 6.57 -5.88
C THR A 140 4.01 6.06 -5.77
N LEU A 141 3.83 4.83 -5.29
CA LEU A 141 2.52 4.26 -5.00
C LEU A 141 2.17 4.49 -3.53
N CYS A 142 1.05 5.18 -3.30
CA CYS A 142 0.54 5.52 -1.98
C CYS A 142 -0.78 4.79 -1.72
N PHE A 143 -0.75 3.76 -0.88
CA PHE A 143 -1.92 2.96 -0.52
C PHE A 143 -2.57 3.47 0.76
N PHE A 144 -3.89 3.54 0.80
CA PHE A 144 -4.65 3.94 1.99
C PHE A 144 -6.08 3.40 1.96
N GLY A 145 -6.69 3.22 3.13
CA GLY A 145 -8.09 2.80 3.22
C GLY A 145 -9.08 3.96 3.06
N ASP A 146 -10.36 3.61 2.86
CA ASP A 146 -11.48 4.55 2.74
C ASP A 146 -11.62 5.49 3.95
N GLY A 147 -11.22 5.10 5.16
CA GLY A 147 -11.22 6.01 6.31
C GLY A 147 -10.20 7.15 6.24
N ALA A 148 -9.10 6.97 5.49
CA ALA A 148 -8.02 7.94 5.42
C ALA A 148 -8.37 9.19 4.59
N ILE A 149 -9.32 9.06 3.67
CA ILE A 149 -9.72 10.18 2.80
C ILE A 149 -10.24 11.36 3.63
N ASN A 150 -10.85 11.10 4.79
CA ASN A 150 -11.45 12.11 5.66
C ASN A 150 -10.42 12.92 6.48
N GLN A 151 -9.13 12.64 6.35
CA GLN A 151 -8.07 13.34 7.07
C GLN A 151 -7.68 14.63 6.36
N GLY A 152 -7.41 15.71 7.12
CA GLY A 152 -6.95 16.98 6.54
C GLY A 152 -5.67 16.84 5.71
N SER A 153 -4.73 16.02 6.18
CA SER A 153 -3.47 15.74 5.49
C SER A 153 -3.66 15.10 4.11
N PHE A 154 -4.73 14.34 3.91
CA PHE A 154 -5.07 13.77 2.60
C PHE A 154 -5.40 14.89 1.61
N HIS A 155 -6.25 15.83 2.01
CA HIS A 155 -6.66 16.97 1.18
C HIS A 155 -5.50 17.90 0.83
N GLU A 156 -4.63 18.19 1.80
CA GLU A 156 -3.41 18.98 1.58
C GLU A 156 -2.46 18.28 0.59
N ALA A 157 -2.26 16.97 0.75
CA ALA A 157 -1.39 16.18 -0.09
C ALA A 157 -1.88 16.11 -1.55
N LEU A 158 -3.18 15.86 -1.78
CA LEU A 158 -3.74 15.83 -3.14
C LEU A 158 -3.58 17.18 -3.85
N ASN A 159 -3.87 18.28 -3.15
CA ASN A 159 -3.68 19.62 -3.72
C ASN A 159 -2.22 19.88 -4.11
N LEU A 160 -1.25 19.50 -3.26
CA LEU A 160 0.18 19.63 -3.57
C LEU A 160 0.61 18.73 -4.74
N ALA A 161 0.11 17.50 -4.79
CA ALA A 161 0.41 16.56 -5.86
C ALA A 161 -0.05 17.08 -7.23
N ALA A 162 -1.27 17.61 -7.30
CA ALA A 162 -1.82 18.23 -8.51
C ALA A 162 -1.05 19.50 -8.90
N LEU A 163 -0.89 20.43 -7.95
CA LEU A 163 -0.21 21.72 -8.17
C LEU A 163 1.21 21.53 -8.71
N PHE A 164 1.95 20.59 -8.14
CA PHE A 164 3.33 20.33 -8.53
C PHE A 164 3.47 19.23 -9.57
N LYS A 165 2.37 18.64 -10.07
CA LYS A 165 2.38 17.53 -11.04
C LYS A 165 3.37 16.44 -10.62
N LEU A 166 3.16 15.90 -9.42
CA LEU A 166 4.05 14.91 -8.82
C LEU A 166 3.79 13.50 -9.39
N PRO A 167 4.83 12.67 -9.58
CA PRO A 167 4.69 11.28 -10.02
C PRO A 167 4.22 10.37 -8.87
N VAL A 168 2.99 10.58 -8.38
CA VAL A 168 2.38 9.80 -7.29
C VAL A 168 1.06 9.20 -7.75
N ILE A 169 0.86 7.92 -7.44
CA ILE A 169 -0.39 7.19 -7.69
C ILE A 169 -1.05 6.93 -6.34
N PHE A 170 -2.22 7.52 -6.14
CA PHE A 170 -3.03 7.34 -4.93
C PHE A 170 -3.96 6.14 -5.10
N ILE A 171 -3.78 5.11 -4.29
CA ILE A 171 -4.53 3.86 -4.36
C ILE A 171 -5.40 3.74 -3.11
N CYS A 172 -6.70 3.96 -3.29
CA CYS A 172 -7.68 3.83 -2.22
C CYS A 172 -8.23 2.40 -2.16
N GLU A 173 -7.96 1.70 -1.06
CA GLU A 173 -8.43 0.36 -0.77
C GLU A 173 -9.75 0.44 -0.02
N ASN A 174 -10.84 0.63 -0.78
CA ASN A 174 -12.17 0.79 -0.22
C ASN A 174 -12.78 -0.57 0.16
N ASN A 175 -12.68 -0.94 1.43
CA ASN A 175 -13.32 -2.14 1.98
C ASN A 175 -14.66 -1.83 2.69
N LEU A 176 -15.20 -0.64 2.47
CA LEU A 176 -16.48 -0.12 2.96
C LEU A 176 -16.52 0.21 4.47
N PHE A 177 -15.45 -0.05 5.22
CA PHE A 177 -15.42 0.12 6.68
C PHE A 177 -14.09 0.63 7.23
N ALA A 178 -14.15 1.75 7.95
CA ALA A 178 -13.10 2.20 8.85
C ALA A 178 -13.34 1.62 10.26
N MET A 179 -12.71 0.49 10.55
CA MET A 179 -12.97 -0.33 11.75
C MET A 179 -14.46 -0.71 11.85
N GLY A 180 -15.22 -0.09 12.76
CA GLY A 180 -16.67 -0.33 12.93
C GLY A 180 -17.57 0.71 12.27
N THR A 181 -17.00 1.65 11.52
CA THR A 181 -17.74 2.76 10.90
C THR A 181 -17.82 2.56 9.40
N SER A 182 -19.04 2.46 8.84
CA SER A 182 -19.22 2.36 7.40
C SER A 182 -18.90 3.68 6.69
N VAL A 183 -18.49 3.58 5.42
CA VAL A 183 -18.25 4.76 4.55
C VAL A 183 -19.46 5.68 4.51
N GLU A 184 -20.67 5.13 4.35
CA GLU A 184 -21.93 5.90 4.29
C GLU A 184 -22.20 6.74 5.56
N ARG A 185 -21.69 6.31 6.71
CA ARG A 185 -21.86 7.03 7.99
C ARG A 185 -20.81 8.10 8.23
N SER A 186 -19.73 8.11 7.45
CA SER A 186 -18.54 8.92 7.71
C SER A 186 -18.11 9.79 6.54
N THR A 187 -18.64 9.55 5.34
CA THR A 187 -18.29 10.26 4.11
C THR A 187 -19.53 10.90 3.50
N SER A 188 -19.46 12.20 3.24
CA SER A 188 -20.57 12.98 2.66
C SER A 188 -20.74 12.81 1.16
N LEU A 189 -19.69 12.36 0.46
CA LEU A 189 -19.71 12.11 -0.98
C LEU A 189 -20.38 10.78 -1.30
N LYS A 190 -21.03 10.71 -2.47
CA LYS A 190 -21.66 9.48 -2.95
C LYS A 190 -20.62 8.43 -3.34
N GLN A 191 -19.56 8.86 -4.00
CA GLN A 191 -18.46 7.99 -4.39
C GLN A 191 -17.14 8.57 -3.86
N ILE A 192 -16.23 7.69 -3.43
CA ILE A 192 -14.91 8.13 -2.94
C ILE A 192 -14.09 8.80 -4.05
N ILE A 193 -14.27 8.33 -5.29
CA ILE A 193 -13.57 8.84 -6.48
C ILE A 193 -13.85 10.33 -6.74
N ASP A 194 -15.02 10.84 -6.35
CA ASP A 194 -15.43 12.24 -6.54
C ASP A 194 -14.45 13.23 -5.87
N ARG A 195 -13.62 12.78 -4.91
CA ARG A 195 -12.57 13.62 -4.31
C ARG A 195 -11.47 13.96 -5.30
N ALA A 196 -11.07 13.01 -6.15
CA ALA A 196 -9.97 13.22 -7.09
C ALA A 196 -10.36 14.28 -8.13
N GLU A 197 -11.61 14.27 -8.59
CA GLU A 197 -12.17 15.28 -9.49
C GLU A 197 -12.05 16.70 -8.90
N GLY A 198 -12.31 16.86 -7.60
CA GLY A 198 -12.18 18.14 -6.91
C GLY A 198 -10.75 18.74 -6.88
N TYR A 199 -9.74 17.94 -7.19
CA TYR A 199 -8.33 18.36 -7.28
C TYR A 199 -7.79 18.34 -8.71
N ASP A 200 -8.64 18.11 -9.72
CA ASP A 200 -8.22 17.92 -11.12
C ASP A 200 -7.22 16.76 -11.29
N ILE A 201 -7.40 15.70 -10.51
CA ILE A 201 -6.59 14.47 -10.58
C ILE A 201 -7.37 13.40 -11.36
N PRO A 202 -6.81 12.86 -12.46
CA PRO A 202 -7.40 11.73 -13.17
C PRO A 202 -7.62 10.54 -12.24
N SER A 203 -8.77 9.89 -12.35
CA SER A 203 -9.14 8.80 -11.46
C SER A 203 -10.03 7.77 -12.15
N CYS A 204 -10.01 6.54 -11.64
CA CYS A 204 -10.87 5.45 -12.09
C CYS A 204 -11.23 4.51 -10.92
N VAL A 205 -12.29 3.71 -11.11
CA VAL A 205 -12.68 2.65 -10.17
C VAL A 205 -12.32 1.30 -10.79
N VAL A 206 -11.73 0.43 -9.98
CA VAL A 206 -11.30 -0.91 -10.38
C VAL A 206 -11.90 -1.94 -9.42
N ASP A 207 -12.27 -3.12 -9.93
CA ASP A 207 -12.59 -4.25 -9.06
C ASP A 207 -11.30 -4.75 -8.41
N GLY A 208 -11.11 -4.39 -7.14
CA GLY A 208 -9.95 -4.80 -6.35
C GLY A 208 -9.80 -6.30 -6.15
N MET A 209 -10.85 -7.09 -6.47
CA MET A 209 -10.81 -8.55 -6.45
C MET A 209 -10.36 -9.15 -7.80
N ASN A 210 -10.28 -8.33 -8.85
CA ASN A 210 -9.84 -8.73 -10.17
C ASN A 210 -8.38 -8.32 -10.41
N PHE A 211 -7.46 -9.25 -10.14
CA PHE A 211 -6.02 -9.05 -10.32
C PHE A 211 -5.65 -8.45 -11.70
N ARG A 212 -6.23 -8.96 -12.79
CA ARG A 212 -5.89 -8.50 -14.14
C ARG A 212 -6.33 -7.07 -14.35
N GLN A 213 -7.54 -6.73 -13.90
CA GLN A 213 -8.03 -5.36 -14.01
C GLN A 213 -7.16 -4.39 -13.20
N VAL A 214 -6.74 -4.77 -11.98
CA VAL A 214 -5.80 -3.96 -11.19
C VAL A 214 -4.47 -3.75 -11.92
N ARG A 215 -3.86 -4.83 -12.41
CA ARG A 215 -2.58 -4.79 -13.14
C ARG A 215 -2.68 -3.91 -14.38
N ASP A 216 -3.68 -4.15 -15.22
CA ASP A 216 -3.80 -3.52 -16.52
C ASP A 216 -4.06 -2.02 -16.37
N THR A 217 -4.99 -1.63 -15.48
CA THR A 217 -5.26 -0.21 -15.18
C THR A 217 -4.03 0.49 -14.61
N LEU A 218 -3.32 -0.13 -13.66
CA LEU A 218 -2.12 0.51 -13.11
C LEU A 218 -0.99 0.60 -14.14
N SER A 219 -0.86 -0.36 -15.05
CA SER A 219 0.13 -0.31 -16.13
C SER A 219 -0.13 0.86 -17.07
N GLU A 220 -1.40 1.14 -17.39
CA GLU A 220 -1.80 2.30 -18.19
C GLU A 220 -1.49 3.61 -17.46
N VAL A 221 -1.80 3.71 -16.16
CA VAL A 221 -1.55 4.92 -15.34
C VAL A 221 -0.05 5.19 -15.16
N VAL A 222 0.77 4.15 -14.99
CA VAL A 222 2.23 4.30 -14.85
C VAL A 222 2.87 4.78 -16.16
N ALA A 223 2.27 4.46 -17.31
CA ALA A 223 2.79 4.84 -18.63
C ALA A 223 2.39 6.26 -19.09
N SER A 224 1.46 6.93 -18.40
CA SER A 224 0.94 8.26 -18.74
C SER A 224 1.76 9.41 -18.15
#